data_AF-A0A9Q8MF39-F1
#
_entry.id   AF-A0A9Q8MF39-F1
#
_cell.length_a   1.000
_cell.length_b   1.000
_cell.length_c   1.000
_cell.angle_alpha   90.00
_cell.angle_beta   90.00
_cell.angle_gamma   90.00
#
_symmetry.space_group_name_H-M   'P 1'
#
loop_
_entity.id
_entity.type
_entity.pdbx_description
1 polymer ?
#
loop_
_entity_poly.entity_id
_entity_poly.type
_entity_poly.pdbx_seq_one_letter_code
_entity_poly.pdbx_strand_id
1 'polypeptide(L)'
;MQRLARLTKQESDASAVALFSQYDELMSILLRHLPPSTASLFARPRQHADYVEWYTELEGQPYLLENGEQDKALTSRINTLLSQRLQSIERLAGELKNNGKIQPAQAELLQKLVDATKQDTSQVYLINGEPVIIGWGMGKELPKPIIAPAVPPPVVAATSRRWCWWLLPLLLLLLGFLAWWFYFRPQMQLELVRAVKADIQYPQVAKLEPSMPKIELPKLILPPTEIAKIEPQLPPPVVAETVNKAKECRTKVDPGKTPQMVIVFDNSASMFLTLAESPQTIKDFQQRWTNYGVTEAEINYMYRSPNRLGVAKKASASIINNISPNVEIGLVSLYRCPAATRLGRYSPGKRSALKAKINGMLPSREDSGTPLYSGLQQAAAMVDGKNRDAFILIISDGEDNCKSGDVCSLARQISKQKPRLRINVVDIGGAKAANCIATATGGKVFTGNNQKQVASMINQAVKPMTKVNECE
;
A
#
# COMPACT_ATOMS: atom_id res chain seq x y z
N MET A 1 -19.57 -12.34 -7.22
CA MET A 1 -20.97 -11.88 -7.15
C MET A 1 -21.58 -11.95 -5.76
N GLN A 2 -22.07 -10.82 -5.24
CA GLN A 2 -22.99 -10.73 -4.09
C GLN A 2 -24.34 -10.13 -4.52
N ARG A 3 -25.43 -10.50 -3.82
CA ARG A 3 -26.78 -9.96 -4.07
C ARG A 3 -26.98 -8.67 -3.27
N LEU A 4 -27.43 -7.61 -3.95
CA LEU A 4 -27.72 -6.31 -3.35
C LEU A 4 -29.17 -6.21 -2.88
N ALA A 5 -30.12 -6.52 -3.77
CA ALA A 5 -31.54 -6.36 -3.48
C ALA A 5 -32.41 -7.29 -4.32
N ARG A 6 -33.66 -7.43 -3.89
CA ARG A 6 -34.75 -8.05 -4.64
C ARG A 6 -35.88 -7.03 -4.77
N LEU A 7 -36.27 -6.72 -6.00
CA LEU A 7 -37.35 -5.77 -6.30
C LEU A 7 -38.48 -6.49 -7.05
N THR A 8 -39.73 -6.22 -6.70
CA THR A 8 -40.92 -6.82 -7.34
C THR A 8 -41.13 -6.23 -8.73
N LYS A 9 -41.51 -7.07 -9.71
CA LYS A 9 -41.85 -6.61 -11.07
C LYS A 9 -43.25 -6.00 -11.10
N GLN A 10 -43.41 -4.91 -11.85
CA GLN A 10 -44.71 -4.31 -12.18
C GLN A 10 -45.05 -4.54 -13.66
N GLU A 11 -46.33 -4.52 -14.03
CA GLU A 11 -46.77 -4.71 -15.43
C GLU A 11 -46.21 -3.65 -16.40
N SER A 12 -45.79 -2.49 -15.88
CA SER A 12 -45.15 -1.40 -16.63
C SER A 12 -43.66 -1.61 -16.93
N ASP A 13 -43.04 -2.71 -16.47
CA ASP A 13 -41.60 -2.98 -16.61
C ASP A 13 -41.22 -3.71 -17.92
N ALA A 14 -42.14 -3.85 -18.88
CA ALA A 14 -41.90 -4.59 -20.13
C ALA A 14 -40.70 -4.05 -20.95
N SER A 15 -40.47 -2.74 -20.94
CA SER A 15 -39.29 -2.10 -21.57
C SER A 15 -37.99 -2.38 -20.80
N ALA A 16 -38.07 -2.54 -19.47
CA ALA A 16 -36.95 -2.93 -18.60
C ALA A 16 -36.50 -4.36 -18.90
N VAL A 17 -37.46 -5.28 -19.05
CA VAL A 17 -37.22 -6.70 -19.37
C VAL A 17 -36.42 -6.86 -20.66
N ALA A 18 -36.70 -6.05 -21.68
CA ALA A 18 -35.97 -6.04 -22.94
C ALA A 18 -34.53 -5.48 -22.83
N LEU A 19 -34.28 -4.59 -21.86
CA LEU A 19 -32.94 -4.06 -21.58
C LEU A 19 -32.12 -5.06 -20.76
N PHE A 20 -32.75 -5.79 -19.84
CA PHE A 20 -32.11 -6.81 -19.01
C PHE A 20 -31.54 -7.97 -19.84
N SER A 21 -32.23 -8.40 -20.90
CA SER A 21 -31.74 -9.46 -21.79
C SER A 21 -30.48 -9.06 -22.58
N GLN A 22 -30.22 -7.76 -22.71
CA GLN A 22 -29.08 -7.21 -23.44
C GLN A 22 -27.94 -6.77 -22.52
N TYR A 23 -28.05 -7.07 -21.21
CA TYR A 23 -27.07 -6.64 -20.20
C TYR A 23 -25.65 -7.07 -20.56
N ASP A 24 -25.43 -8.34 -20.93
CA ASP A 24 -24.09 -8.87 -21.20
C ASP A 24 -23.47 -8.22 -22.44
N GLU A 25 -24.27 -7.95 -23.47
CA GLU A 25 -23.82 -7.23 -24.66
C GLU A 25 -23.42 -5.80 -24.31
N LEU A 26 -24.27 -5.07 -23.57
CA LEU A 26 -24.00 -3.71 -23.13
C LEU A 26 -22.75 -3.63 -22.26
N MET A 27 -22.62 -4.51 -21.26
CA MET A 27 -21.43 -4.57 -20.41
C MET A 27 -20.17 -4.91 -21.22
N SER A 28 -20.27 -5.76 -22.25
CA SER A 28 -19.11 -6.06 -23.12
C SER A 28 -18.63 -4.84 -23.90
N ILE A 29 -19.55 -3.99 -24.38
CA ILE A 29 -19.23 -2.74 -25.08
C ILE A 29 -18.60 -1.75 -24.09
N LEU A 30 -19.18 -1.59 -22.90
CA LEU A 30 -18.64 -0.72 -21.86
C LEU A 30 -17.24 -1.17 -21.43
N LEU A 31 -17.03 -2.45 -21.14
CA LEU A 31 -15.74 -2.98 -20.69
C LEU A 31 -14.65 -2.92 -21.76
N ARG A 32 -15.02 -2.93 -23.04
CA ARG A 32 -14.08 -2.80 -24.16
C ARG A 32 -13.56 -1.37 -24.33
N HIS A 33 -14.33 -0.37 -23.92
CA HIS A 33 -14.09 1.03 -24.27
C HIS A 33 -14.01 1.99 -23.07
N LEU A 34 -14.51 1.59 -21.91
CA LEU A 34 -14.49 2.36 -20.65
C LEU A 34 -13.87 1.54 -19.52
N PRO A 35 -13.41 2.20 -18.45
CA PRO A 35 -12.92 1.51 -17.26
C PRO A 35 -13.97 0.56 -16.66
N PRO A 36 -13.56 -0.57 -16.04
CA PRO A 36 -14.48 -1.49 -15.37
C PRO A 36 -15.36 -0.84 -14.31
N SER A 37 -14.89 0.22 -13.64
CA SER A 37 -15.68 0.99 -12.67
C SER A 37 -16.91 1.66 -13.29
N THR A 38 -16.93 1.89 -14.60
CA THR A 38 -18.10 2.38 -15.33
C THR A 38 -19.10 1.27 -15.64
N ALA A 39 -18.65 0.04 -15.91
CA ALA A 39 -19.53 -1.11 -16.10
C ALA A 39 -20.09 -1.63 -14.76
N SER A 40 -19.25 -1.69 -13.72
CA SER A 40 -19.64 -2.04 -12.34
C SER A 40 -20.64 -1.07 -11.71
N LEU A 41 -20.87 0.08 -12.36
CA LEU A 41 -21.95 1.00 -12.01
C LEU A 41 -23.32 0.34 -12.12
N PHE A 42 -23.51 -0.61 -13.03
CA PHE A 42 -24.79 -1.25 -13.27
C PHE A 42 -24.83 -2.63 -12.63
N ALA A 43 -25.66 -2.79 -11.60
CA ALA A 43 -25.92 -4.12 -11.05
C ALA A 43 -26.53 -5.04 -12.10
N ARG A 44 -26.14 -6.32 -12.08
CA ARG A 44 -26.66 -7.36 -12.95
C ARG A 44 -28.08 -7.76 -12.52
N PRO A 45 -29.09 -7.66 -13.39
CA PRO A 45 -30.43 -8.14 -13.12
C PRO A 45 -30.52 -9.65 -13.36
N ARG A 46 -31.14 -10.38 -12.44
CA ARG A 46 -31.60 -11.76 -12.64
C ARG A 46 -33.11 -11.81 -12.53
N GLN A 47 -33.75 -12.23 -13.62
CA GLN A 47 -35.19 -12.16 -13.77
C GLN A 47 -35.87 -13.43 -13.24
N HIS A 48 -36.91 -13.25 -12.43
CA HIS A 48 -37.86 -14.30 -12.02
C HIS A 48 -39.27 -13.92 -12.47
N ALA A 49 -40.27 -14.76 -12.20
CA ALA A 49 -41.67 -14.51 -12.57
C ALA A 49 -42.17 -13.18 -11.98
N ASP A 50 -42.03 -12.99 -10.66
CA ASP A 50 -42.64 -11.86 -9.94
C ASP A 50 -41.63 -10.82 -9.45
N TYR A 51 -40.32 -11.07 -9.61
CA TYR A 51 -39.27 -10.19 -9.07
C TYR A 51 -37.98 -10.21 -9.90
N VAL A 52 -37.10 -9.26 -9.62
CA VAL A 52 -35.73 -9.15 -10.14
C VAL A 52 -34.76 -9.11 -8.97
N GLU A 53 -33.73 -9.96 -9.02
CA GLU A 53 -32.59 -9.89 -8.11
C GLU A 53 -31.45 -9.09 -8.74
N TRP A 54 -30.80 -8.25 -7.95
CA TRP A 54 -29.73 -7.37 -8.39
C TRP A 54 -28.40 -7.82 -7.79
N TYR A 55 -27.40 -8.05 -8.63
CA TYR A 55 -26.09 -8.59 -8.25
C TYR A 55 -24.96 -7.65 -8.63
N THR A 56 -23.85 -7.72 -7.89
CA THR A 56 -22.61 -6.99 -8.18
C THR A 56 -21.41 -7.90 -8.03
N GLU A 57 -20.37 -7.66 -8.82
CA GLU A 57 -19.08 -8.34 -8.71
C GLU A 57 -18.17 -7.70 -7.66
N LEU A 58 -18.48 -6.49 -7.19
CA LEU A 58 -17.70 -5.81 -6.17
C LEU A 58 -17.84 -6.54 -4.82
N GLU A 59 -16.71 -6.77 -4.16
CA GLU A 59 -16.65 -7.33 -2.80
C GLU A 59 -16.67 -6.22 -1.75
N GLY A 60 -17.37 -6.43 -0.63
CA GLY A 60 -17.48 -5.44 0.45
C GLY A 60 -18.90 -5.34 0.98
N GLN A 61 -19.09 -4.66 2.10
CA GLN A 61 -20.42 -4.49 2.69
C GLN A 61 -21.23 -3.44 1.91
N PRO A 62 -22.42 -3.78 1.39
CA PRO A 62 -23.25 -2.82 0.67
C PRO A 62 -23.94 -1.85 1.65
N TYR A 63 -23.91 -0.57 1.32
CA TYR A 63 -24.59 0.51 2.04
C TYR A 63 -25.55 1.22 1.09
N LEU A 64 -26.84 1.27 1.41
CA LEU A 64 -27.82 2.02 0.61
C LEU A 64 -27.63 3.53 0.85
N LEU A 65 -27.47 4.29 -0.23
CA LEU A 65 -27.34 5.74 -0.13
C LEU A 65 -28.73 6.38 0.08
N GLU A 66 -29.02 6.79 1.31
CA GLU A 66 -30.26 7.49 1.65
C GLU A 66 -30.12 9.01 1.48
N ASN A 67 -31.21 9.68 1.11
CA ASN A 67 -31.26 11.14 0.98
C ASN A 67 -31.45 11.85 2.34
N GLY A 68 -30.69 11.44 3.36
CA GLY A 68 -30.73 12.01 4.71
C GLY A 68 -29.79 13.21 4.92
N GLU A 69 -30.05 14.04 5.93
CA GLU A 69 -29.24 15.24 6.21
C GLU A 69 -27.79 14.92 6.65
N GLN A 70 -27.56 13.79 7.31
CA GLN A 70 -26.24 13.39 7.81
C GLN A 70 -25.24 13.01 6.70
N ASP A 71 -25.75 12.59 5.53
CA ASP A 71 -24.93 12.09 4.41
C ASP A 71 -24.81 13.08 3.24
N LYS A 72 -25.33 14.31 3.37
CA LYS A 72 -25.43 15.28 2.26
C LYS A 72 -24.12 15.53 1.49
N ALA A 73 -22.98 15.56 2.19
CA ALA A 73 -21.67 15.73 1.57
C ALA A 73 -21.19 14.48 0.82
N LEU A 74 -21.46 13.28 1.36
CA LEU A 74 -21.19 12.01 0.71
C LEU A 74 -22.08 11.85 -0.53
N THR A 75 -23.38 12.08 -0.39
CA THR A 75 -24.37 12.03 -1.48
C THR A 75 -24.02 12.98 -2.61
N SER A 76 -23.62 14.22 -2.32
CA SER A 76 -23.17 15.18 -3.35
C SER A 76 -21.93 14.69 -4.13
N ARG A 77 -20.93 14.15 -3.41
CA ARG A 77 -19.72 13.59 -4.03
C ARG A 77 -20.05 12.38 -4.91
N ILE A 78 -20.92 11.49 -4.44
CA ILE A 78 -21.31 10.29 -5.18
C ILE A 78 -22.16 10.65 -6.39
N ASN A 79 -23.11 11.58 -6.26
CA ASN A 79 -23.89 12.08 -7.39
C ASN A 79 -23.01 12.73 -8.46
N THR A 80 -21.96 13.44 -8.05
CA THR A 80 -20.95 13.97 -9.00
C THR A 80 -20.25 12.84 -9.75
N LEU A 81 -19.84 11.78 -9.06
CA LEU A 81 -19.18 10.62 -9.66
C LEU A 81 -20.12 9.85 -10.60
N LEU A 82 -21.39 9.68 -10.21
CA LEU A 82 -22.45 9.07 -11.03
C LEU A 82 -22.63 9.84 -12.34
N SER A 83 -22.85 11.15 -12.26
CA SER A 83 -23.02 12.01 -13.43
C SER A 83 -21.82 11.96 -14.37
N GLN A 84 -20.60 11.98 -13.84
CA GLN A 84 -19.38 11.86 -14.65
C GLN A 84 -19.29 10.54 -15.41
N ARG A 85 -19.64 9.42 -14.75
CA ARG A 85 -19.61 8.09 -15.39
C ARG A 85 -20.71 7.94 -16.43
N LEU A 86 -21.93 8.39 -16.14
CA LEU A 86 -23.05 8.36 -17.09
C LEU A 86 -22.76 9.24 -18.32
N GLN A 87 -22.22 10.44 -18.13
CA GLN A 87 -21.82 11.32 -19.23
C GLN A 87 -20.69 10.70 -20.09
N SER A 88 -19.78 9.94 -19.47
CA SER A 88 -18.74 9.22 -20.21
C SER A 88 -19.32 8.13 -21.11
N ILE A 89 -20.41 7.48 -20.69
CA ILE A 89 -21.14 6.48 -21.50
C ILE A 89 -21.86 7.17 -22.66
N GLU A 90 -22.57 8.27 -22.41
CA GLU A 90 -23.28 9.04 -23.45
C GLU A 90 -22.31 9.54 -24.53
N ARG A 91 -21.17 10.12 -24.12
CA ARG A 91 -20.13 10.59 -25.04
C ARG A 91 -19.57 9.44 -25.86
N LEU A 92 -19.24 8.31 -25.21
CA LEU A 92 -18.71 7.15 -25.91
C LEU A 92 -19.72 6.59 -26.93
N ALA A 93 -20.98 6.46 -26.55
CA ALA A 93 -22.02 5.95 -27.45
C ALA A 93 -22.13 6.83 -28.72
N GLY A 94 -22.08 8.15 -28.56
CA GLY A 94 -22.03 9.10 -29.67
C GLY A 94 -20.78 8.94 -30.54
N GLU A 95 -19.59 8.86 -29.93
CA GLU A 95 -18.31 8.70 -30.64
C GLU A 95 -18.22 7.37 -31.41
N LEU A 96 -18.64 6.26 -30.81
CA LEU A 96 -18.62 4.94 -31.45
C LEU A 96 -19.62 4.86 -32.60
N LYS A 97 -20.81 5.47 -32.44
CA LYS A 97 -21.82 5.57 -33.50
C LYS A 97 -21.30 6.38 -34.69
N ASN A 98 -20.76 7.56 -34.44
CA ASN A 98 -20.27 8.46 -35.50
C ASN A 98 -19.07 7.87 -36.26
N ASN A 99 -18.25 7.06 -35.58
CA ASN A 99 -17.09 6.39 -36.18
C ASN A 99 -17.43 5.01 -36.77
N GLY A 100 -18.70 4.60 -36.80
CA GLY A 100 -19.14 3.31 -37.37
C GLY A 100 -18.62 2.07 -36.61
N LYS A 101 -18.18 2.22 -35.36
CA LYS A 101 -17.61 1.13 -34.54
C LYS A 101 -18.65 0.27 -33.83
N ILE A 102 -19.88 0.78 -33.71
CA ILE A 102 -21.04 0.06 -33.18
C ILE A 102 -22.25 0.30 -34.08
N GLN A 103 -23.21 -0.61 -34.05
CA GLN A 103 -24.46 -0.45 -34.79
C GLN A 103 -25.33 0.67 -34.19
N PRO A 104 -26.15 1.37 -35.00
CA PRO A 104 -27.07 2.38 -34.49
C PRO A 104 -27.98 1.87 -33.36
N ALA A 105 -28.41 0.61 -33.44
CA ALA A 105 -29.19 -0.05 -32.40
C ALA A 105 -28.44 -0.18 -31.06
N GLN A 106 -27.13 -0.51 -31.09
CA GLN A 106 -26.29 -0.61 -29.89
C GLN A 106 -26.09 0.75 -29.23
N ALA A 107 -25.91 1.81 -30.02
CA ALA A 107 -25.84 3.18 -29.50
C ALA A 107 -27.16 3.60 -28.83
N GLU A 108 -28.30 3.24 -29.43
CA GLU A 108 -29.62 3.49 -28.86
C GLU A 108 -29.84 2.72 -27.55
N LEU A 109 -29.34 1.48 -27.45
CA LEU A 109 -29.42 0.68 -26.23
C LEU A 109 -28.57 1.25 -25.09
N LEU A 110 -27.36 1.76 -25.37
CA LEU A 110 -26.54 2.46 -24.39
C LEU A 110 -27.23 3.73 -23.88
N GLN A 111 -27.88 4.48 -24.78
CA GLN A 111 -28.66 5.66 -24.41
C GLN A 111 -29.86 5.26 -23.52
N LYS A 112 -30.61 4.23 -23.90
CA LYS A 112 -31.71 3.68 -23.09
C LYS A 112 -31.24 3.23 -21.72
N LEU A 113 -30.07 2.61 -21.61
CA LEU A 113 -29.48 2.21 -20.33
C LEU A 113 -29.20 3.42 -19.44
N VAL A 114 -28.59 4.47 -19.99
CA VAL A 114 -28.33 5.70 -19.22
C VAL A 114 -29.63 6.36 -18.79
N ASP A 115 -30.61 6.49 -19.68
CA ASP A 115 -31.89 7.12 -19.35
C ASP A 115 -32.70 6.29 -18.32
N ALA A 116 -32.58 4.96 -18.35
CA ALA A 116 -33.15 4.06 -17.35
C ALA A 116 -32.61 4.28 -15.93
N THR A 117 -31.37 4.80 -15.79
CA THR A 117 -30.79 5.14 -14.46
C THR A 117 -31.24 6.48 -13.89
N LYS A 118 -31.82 7.34 -14.74
CA LYS A 118 -32.29 8.68 -14.34
C LYS A 118 -33.72 8.64 -13.77
N GLN A 119 -34.37 7.48 -13.77
CA GLN A 119 -35.72 7.29 -13.26
C GLN A 119 -35.73 7.23 -11.72
N ASP A 120 -36.81 7.70 -11.11
CA ASP A 120 -36.98 7.83 -9.64
C ASP A 120 -36.93 6.50 -8.87
N THR A 121 -36.96 5.37 -9.58
CA THR A 121 -36.93 4.02 -9.04
C THR A 121 -35.51 3.44 -8.90
N SER A 122 -34.51 4.14 -9.45
CA SER A 122 -33.11 3.75 -9.34
C SER A 122 -32.59 4.01 -7.93
N GLN A 123 -32.03 2.97 -7.30
CA GLN A 123 -31.38 3.08 -5.98
C GLN A 123 -29.88 2.90 -6.14
N VAL A 124 -29.11 3.61 -5.31
CA VAL A 124 -27.64 3.58 -5.34
C VAL A 124 -27.11 2.92 -4.08
N TYR A 125 -26.39 1.82 -4.25
CA TYR A 125 -25.61 1.19 -3.19
C TYR A 125 -24.15 1.62 -3.28
N LEU A 126 -23.50 1.83 -2.15
CA LEU A 126 -22.07 2.04 -2.03
C LEU A 126 -21.40 0.76 -1.55
N ILE A 127 -20.36 0.34 -2.27
CA ILE A 127 -19.55 -0.84 -1.93
C ILE A 127 -18.09 -0.41 -1.98
N ASN A 128 -17.43 -0.35 -0.82
CA ASN A 128 -16.08 0.19 -0.68
C ASN A 128 -15.89 1.60 -1.30
N GLY A 129 -16.95 2.42 -1.32
CA GLY A 129 -16.94 3.77 -1.89
C GLY A 129 -17.24 3.86 -3.39
N GLU A 130 -17.51 2.73 -4.05
CA GLU A 130 -17.96 2.67 -5.44
C GLU A 130 -19.50 2.63 -5.52
N PRO A 131 -20.15 3.47 -6.33
CA PRO A 131 -21.60 3.43 -6.52
C PRO A 131 -22.01 2.29 -7.46
N VAL A 132 -23.09 1.62 -7.10
CA VAL A 132 -23.76 0.58 -7.90
C VAL A 132 -25.24 0.89 -7.94
N ILE A 133 -25.77 1.10 -9.14
CA ILE A 133 -27.17 1.40 -9.41
C ILE A 133 -27.93 0.08 -9.57
N ILE A 134 -29.03 -0.05 -8.84
CA ILE A 134 -30.04 -1.11 -9.00
C ILE A 134 -31.37 -0.50 -9.42
N GLY A 135 -32.31 -1.31 -9.87
CA GLY A 135 -33.67 -0.86 -10.20
C GLY A 135 -33.75 -0.02 -11.46
N TRP A 136 -32.65 0.10 -12.22
CA TRP A 136 -32.64 0.86 -13.46
C TRP A 136 -33.65 0.26 -14.45
N GLY A 137 -34.50 1.12 -15.01
CA GLY A 137 -35.54 0.77 -15.96
C GLY A 137 -36.84 0.24 -15.35
N MET A 138 -36.92 0.04 -14.03
CA MET A 138 -38.14 -0.42 -13.36
C MET A 138 -39.10 0.74 -13.05
N GLY A 139 -40.02 1.09 -13.96
CA GLY A 139 -41.23 1.87 -13.67
C GLY A 139 -41.11 3.25 -12.98
N LYS A 140 -42.26 3.81 -12.57
CA LYS A 140 -42.39 5.15 -11.93
C LYS A 140 -42.59 5.12 -10.41
N GLU A 141 -42.87 3.96 -9.81
CA GLU A 141 -43.06 3.84 -8.36
C GLU A 141 -41.93 3.06 -7.72
N LEU A 142 -41.36 3.61 -6.64
CA LEU A 142 -40.34 2.94 -5.83
C LEU A 142 -40.86 1.55 -5.38
N PRO A 143 -40.26 0.45 -5.84
CA PRO A 143 -40.68 -0.87 -5.40
C PRO A 143 -40.41 -0.98 -3.90
N LYS A 144 -41.44 -1.30 -3.11
CA LYS A 144 -41.27 -1.58 -1.68
C LYS A 144 -40.27 -2.75 -1.55
N PRO A 145 -39.13 -2.58 -0.85
CA PRO A 145 -38.20 -3.67 -0.65
C PRO A 145 -38.93 -4.78 0.09
N ILE A 146 -38.93 -5.99 -0.47
CA ILE A 146 -39.35 -7.17 0.29
C ILE A 146 -38.24 -7.40 1.30
N ILE A 147 -38.47 -6.95 2.54
CA ILE A 147 -37.55 -7.12 3.65
C ILE A 147 -37.30 -8.62 3.78
N ALA A 148 -36.11 -9.08 3.38
CA ALA A 148 -35.61 -10.37 3.81
C ALA A 148 -35.53 -10.30 5.35
N PRO A 149 -36.03 -11.30 6.09
CA PRO A 149 -35.93 -11.29 7.55
C PRO A 149 -34.47 -11.02 7.91
N ALA A 150 -34.25 -9.93 8.67
CA ALA A 150 -32.93 -9.55 9.14
C ALA A 150 -32.29 -10.79 9.76
N VAL A 151 -31.13 -11.20 9.26
CA VAL A 151 -30.32 -12.19 9.96
C VAL A 151 -30.00 -11.55 11.31
N PRO A 152 -30.57 -12.03 12.43
CA PRO A 152 -30.27 -11.42 13.71
C PRO A 152 -28.77 -11.59 13.97
N PRO A 153 -28.13 -10.64 14.68
CA PRO A 153 -26.77 -10.86 15.17
C PRO A 153 -26.75 -12.20 15.93
N PRO A 154 -25.67 -13.00 15.86
CA PRO A 154 -25.62 -14.27 16.55
C PRO A 154 -25.79 -14.00 18.05
N VAL A 155 -26.98 -14.31 18.56
CA VAL A 155 -27.27 -14.27 19.98
C VAL A 155 -26.45 -15.39 20.59
N VAL A 156 -25.50 -15.02 21.45
CA VAL A 156 -24.79 -15.98 22.29
C VAL A 156 -25.83 -16.56 23.25
N ALA A 157 -26.48 -17.65 22.86
CA ALA A 157 -27.41 -18.36 23.70
C ALA A 157 -26.60 -19.06 24.80
N ALA A 158 -26.75 -18.57 26.04
CA ALA A 158 -26.35 -19.33 27.23
C ALA A 158 -27.18 -20.62 27.24
N THR A 159 -26.57 -21.73 26.81
CA THR A 159 -27.24 -23.02 26.73
C THR A 159 -27.38 -23.63 28.11
N SER A 160 -28.60 -24.07 28.42
CA SER A 160 -28.95 -24.68 29.68
C SER A 160 -28.28 -26.06 29.84
N ARG A 161 -27.91 -26.30 31.09
CA ARG A 161 -27.02 -27.34 31.61
C ARG A 161 -27.65 -28.75 31.62
N ARG A 162 -28.14 -29.26 30.49
CA ARG A 162 -28.63 -30.66 30.39
C ARG A 162 -28.27 -31.43 29.11
N TRP A 163 -27.63 -30.79 28.11
CA TRP A 163 -27.23 -31.45 26.85
C TRP A 163 -25.78 -31.99 26.85
N CYS A 164 -25.03 -31.86 27.95
CA CYS A 164 -23.61 -32.28 27.97
C CYS A 164 -23.39 -33.78 28.28
N TRP A 165 -24.44 -34.54 28.65
CA TRP A 165 -24.29 -35.95 29.06
C TRP A 165 -24.09 -36.92 27.89
N TRP A 166 -24.40 -36.50 26.66
CA TRP A 166 -24.26 -37.34 25.47
C TRP A 166 -22.89 -37.17 24.80
N LEU A 167 -22.14 -36.13 25.16
CA LEU A 167 -20.78 -35.86 24.65
C LEU A 167 -19.68 -36.55 25.48
N LEU A 168 -19.99 -36.95 26.71
CA LEU A 168 -19.09 -37.69 27.61
C LEU A 168 -18.61 -39.05 27.07
N PRO A 169 -19.49 -39.91 26.50
CA PRO A 169 -19.03 -41.16 25.89
C PRO A 169 -18.15 -40.92 24.65
N LEU A 170 -18.45 -39.87 23.85
CA LEU A 170 -17.64 -39.51 22.68
C LEU A 170 -16.23 -39.03 23.09
N LEU A 171 -16.14 -38.23 24.16
CA LEU A 171 -14.87 -37.75 24.71
C LEU A 171 -14.02 -38.91 25.25
N LEU A 172 -14.64 -39.86 25.95
CA LEU A 172 -13.94 -41.06 26.47
C LEU A 172 -13.42 -41.95 25.33
N LEU A 173 -14.18 -42.08 24.24
CA LEU A 173 -13.75 -42.81 23.04
C LEU A 173 -12.53 -42.13 22.38
N LEU A 174 -12.56 -40.80 22.29
CA LEU A 174 -11.49 -40.00 21.69
C LEU A 174 -10.21 -40.01 22.55
N LEU A 175 -10.36 -39.97 23.88
CA LEU A 175 -9.25 -40.13 24.83
C LEU A 175 -8.68 -41.55 24.82
N GLY A 176 -9.52 -42.57 24.69
CA GLY A 176 -9.09 -43.96 24.52
C GLY A 176 -8.28 -44.13 23.22
N PHE A 177 -8.75 -43.52 22.13
CA PHE A 177 -8.03 -43.54 20.85
C PHE A 177 -6.70 -42.77 20.92
N LEU A 178 -6.66 -41.63 21.61
CA LEU A 178 -5.43 -40.87 21.84
C LEU A 178 -4.43 -41.63 22.71
N ALA A 179 -4.89 -42.27 23.79
CA ALA A 179 -4.03 -43.10 24.64
C ALA A 179 -3.50 -44.33 23.88
N TRP A 180 -4.35 -44.97 23.08
CA TRP A 180 -3.96 -46.05 22.19
C TRP A 180 -2.92 -45.60 21.15
N TRP A 181 -3.13 -44.43 20.55
CA TRP A 181 -2.21 -43.81 19.60
C TRP A 181 -0.84 -43.48 20.21
N PHE A 182 -0.81 -43.02 21.47
CA PHE A 182 0.45 -42.77 22.17
C PHE A 182 1.15 -44.06 22.62
N TYR A 183 0.40 -45.09 23.02
CA TYR A 183 0.97 -46.37 23.47
C TYR A 183 1.55 -47.21 22.32
N PHE A 184 0.96 -47.13 21.11
CA PHE A 184 1.40 -47.87 19.93
C PHE A 184 2.24 -47.05 18.94
N ARG A 185 2.81 -45.90 19.33
CA ARG A 185 3.76 -45.20 18.46
C ARG A 185 5.02 -46.04 18.26
N PRO A 186 5.32 -46.55 17.04
CA PRO A 186 6.66 -47.05 16.76
C PRO A 186 7.62 -45.86 16.85
N GLN A 187 8.74 -46.05 17.57
CA GLN A 187 9.84 -45.08 17.58
C GLN A 187 10.43 -45.00 16.16
N MET A 188 9.92 -44.07 15.36
CA MET A 188 10.64 -43.59 14.18
C MET A 188 11.86 -42.80 14.68
N GLN A 189 12.99 -43.50 14.75
CA GLN A 189 14.30 -42.91 14.99
C GLN A 189 14.61 -41.91 13.87
N LEU A 190 14.79 -40.66 14.26
CA LEU A 190 15.25 -39.58 13.40
C LEU A 190 16.78 -39.72 13.20
N GLU A 191 17.22 -40.76 12.50
CA GLU A 191 18.60 -40.90 12.02
C GLU A 191 18.76 -40.23 10.63
N LEU A 192 18.59 -38.91 10.58
CA LEU A 192 19.00 -38.13 9.39
C LEU A 192 19.73 -36.83 9.78
N VAL A 193 20.38 -36.80 10.94
CA VAL A 193 21.19 -35.66 11.40
C VAL A 193 22.66 -36.04 11.67
N ARG A 194 23.03 -37.33 11.57
CA ARG A 194 24.42 -37.78 11.75
C ARG A 194 25.22 -37.99 10.47
N ALA A 195 24.59 -38.20 9.32
CA ALA A 195 25.31 -38.59 8.10
C ALA A 195 25.85 -37.43 7.23
N VAL A 196 25.50 -36.17 7.49
CA VAL A 196 25.98 -35.01 6.69
C VAL A 196 27.15 -34.28 7.36
N LYS A 197 27.63 -34.76 8.51
CA LYS A 197 28.74 -34.13 9.24
C LYS A 197 30.12 -34.74 8.94
N ALA A 198 30.18 -35.74 8.07
CA ALA A 198 31.41 -36.34 7.56
C ALA A 198 31.32 -36.31 6.02
N ASP A 199 32.33 -35.73 5.37
CA ASP A 199 32.45 -35.52 3.91
C ASP A 199 31.81 -34.26 3.31
N ILE A 200 32.26 -33.11 3.80
CA ILE A 200 32.58 -32.00 2.89
C ILE A 200 34.02 -31.57 3.17
N GLN A 201 34.96 -32.22 2.48
CA GLN A 201 36.31 -31.70 2.30
C GLN A 201 36.19 -30.45 1.42
N TYR A 202 36.24 -29.26 2.03
CA TYR A 202 36.38 -28.03 1.27
C TYR A 202 37.69 -28.10 0.48
N PRO A 203 37.69 -27.86 -0.85
CA PRO A 203 38.92 -27.61 -1.57
C PRO A 203 39.63 -26.43 -0.89
N GLN A 204 40.87 -26.64 -0.47
CA GLN A 204 41.79 -25.59 -0.03
C GLN A 204 41.93 -24.63 -1.22
N VAL A 205 41.22 -23.51 -1.19
CA VAL A 205 41.43 -22.41 -2.14
C VAL A 205 42.80 -21.85 -1.81
N ALA A 206 43.74 -22.04 -2.75
CA ALA A 206 45.07 -21.49 -2.68
C ALA A 206 44.99 -20.00 -2.35
N LYS A 207 45.76 -19.62 -1.33
CA LYS A 207 45.96 -18.25 -0.86
C LYS A 207 46.62 -17.45 -1.99
N LEU A 208 45.81 -16.82 -2.84
CA LEU A 208 46.26 -15.76 -3.73
C LEU A 208 46.22 -14.46 -2.93
N GLU A 209 47.38 -14.06 -2.43
CA GLU A 209 47.60 -12.70 -1.97
C GLU A 209 47.38 -11.73 -3.14
N PRO A 210 46.50 -10.73 -3.01
CA PRO A 210 46.37 -9.71 -4.04
C PRO A 210 47.57 -8.74 -3.95
N SER A 211 48.52 -8.88 -4.87
CA SER A 211 49.48 -7.80 -5.16
C SER A 211 48.74 -6.67 -5.90
N MET A 212 48.49 -5.56 -5.22
CA MET A 212 48.01 -4.35 -5.89
C MET A 212 49.11 -3.77 -6.79
N PRO A 213 48.84 -3.46 -8.07
CA PRO A 213 49.67 -2.54 -8.82
C PRO A 213 49.49 -1.11 -8.27
N LYS A 214 50.62 -0.48 -7.95
CA LYS A 214 50.72 0.89 -7.45
C LYS A 214 50.37 1.85 -8.59
N ILE A 215 49.19 2.48 -8.54
CA ILE A 215 48.84 3.58 -9.45
C ILE A 215 49.40 4.86 -8.85
N GLU A 216 50.43 5.43 -9.49
CA GLU A 216 50.90 6.78 -9.18
C GLU A 216 49.92 7.81 -9.73
N LEU A 217 49.47 8.70 -8.83
CA LEU A 217 48.57 9.80 -9.12
C LEU A 217 49.33 10.92 -9.85
N PRO A 218 48.83 11.46 -10.99
CA PRO A 218 49.46 12.61 -11.63
C PRO A 218 49.37 13.85 -10.74
N LYS A 219 50.51 14.54 -10.56
CA LYS A 219 50.59 15.87 -9.94
C LYS A 219 49.77 16.88 -10.76
N LEU A 220 48.69 17.40 -10.17
CA LEU A 220 48.08 18.64 -10.64
C LEU A 220 48.92 19.83 -10.15
N ILE A 221 49.52 20.54 -11.11
CA ILE A 221 50.13 21.85 -10.92
C ILE A 221 49.00 22.87 -10.95
N LEU A 222 48.76 23.56 -9.84
CA LEU A 222 47.94 24.78 -9.80
C LEU A 222 48.86 25.99 -10.03
N PRO A 223 48.51 26.93 -10.93
CA PRO A 223 49.24 28.19 -11.05
C PRO A 223 48.93 29.11 -9.85
N PRO A 224 49.86 30.02 -9.47
CA PRO A 224 49.72 30.84 -8.28
C PRO A 224 48.69 31.95 -8.52
N THR A 225 47.72 32.09 -7.62
CA THR A 225 46.86 33.27 -7.56
C THR A 225 47.23 34.12 -6.35
N GLU A 226 47.50 35.36 -6.69
CA GLU A 226 48.02 36.48 -5.94
C GLU A 226 47.16 36.86 -4.72
N ILE A 227 47.82 37.07 -3.58
CA ILE A 227 47.18 37.51 -2.34
C ILE A 227 46.99 39.03 -2.42
N ALA A 228 45.76 39.46 -2.71
CA ALA A 228 45.37 40.85 -2.53
C ALA A 228 44.92 41.08 -1.08
N LYS A 229 45.69 41.94 -0.41
CA LYS A 229 45.51 42.51 0.92
C LYS A 229 44.23 43.37 0.96
N ILE A 230 43.32 43.09 1.89
CA ILE A 230 42.26 44.05 2.29
C ILE A 230 42.27 44.15 3.82
N GLU A 231 42.43 45.38 4.27
CA GLU A 231 42.54 45.86 5.64
C GLU A 231 41.14 45.96 6.32
N PRO A 232 41.02 45.86 7.65
CA PRO A 232 39.74 45.71 8.32
C PRO A 232 39.03 47.06 8.53
N GLN A 233 37.76 47.15 8.13
CA GLN A 233 36.86 48.21 8.60
C GLN A 233 36.04 47.74 9.80
N LEU A 234 36.14 48.52 10.88
CA LEU A 234 35.38 48.42 12.13
C LEU A 234 33.91 48.81 11.89
N PRO A 235 32.90 48.05 12.35
CA PRO A 235 31.53 48.55 12.40
C PRO A 235 31.29 49.43 13.66
N PRO A 236 30.38 50.42 13.58
CA PRO A 236 30.06 51.34 14.68
C PRO A 236 29.17 50.73 15.79
N PRO A 237 29.10 51.34 16.98
CA PRO A 237 28.46 50.76 18.16
C PRO A 237 27.00 51.21 18.29
N VAL A 238 26.05 50.29 18.47
CA VAL A 238 24.66 50.64 18.85
C VAL A 238 24.06 49.57 19.78
N VAL A 239 23.92 50.01 21.04
CA VAL A 239 22.81 49.81 21.99
C VAL A 239 22.56 48.41 22.57
N ALA A 240 22.78 48.35 23.88
CA ALA A 240 22.32 47.30 24.78
C ALA A 240 20.78 47.31 24.86
N GLU A 241 20.15 46.24 24.38
CA GLU A 241 18.81 45.85 24.80
C GLU A 241 18.90 44.59 25.66
N THR A 242 18.26 44.69 26.82
CA THR A 242 18.17 43.68 27.87
C THR A 242 17.40 42.46 27.39
N VAL A 243 18.12 41.41 26.99
CA VAL A 243 17.51 40.10 26.72
C VAL A 243 17.12 39.45 28.04
N ASN A 244 15.81 39.38 28.28
CA ASN A 244 15.19 38.48 29.25
C ASN A 244 15.83 37.09 29.14
N LYS A 245 16.43 36.59 30.23
CA LYS A 245 16.90 35.20 30.33
C LYS A 245 15.70 34.25 30.21
N ALA A 246 15.34 33.89 28.98
CA ALA A 246 14.61 32.67 28.72
C ALA A 246 15.47 31.51 29.23
N LYS A 247 14.89 30.60 30.03
CA LYS A 247 15.55 29.35 30.44
C LYS A 247 16.10 28.67 29.18
N GLU A 248 17.42 28.71 29.03
CA GLU A 248 18.12 28.14 27.89
C GLU A 248 18.16 26.63 28.09
N CYS A 249 17.17 25.90 27.55
CA CYS A 249 17.21 24.44 27.50
C CYS A 249 18.37 24.02 26.60
N ARG A 250 19.55 23.80 27.18
CA ARG A 250 20.70 23.24 26.47
C ARG A 250 20.53 21.73 26.39
N THR A 251 20.42 21.21 25.18
CA THR A 251 20.45 19.76 24.95
C THR A 251 21.85 19.24 25.28
N LYS A 252 22.04 18.66 26.47
CA LYS A 252 23.23 17.86 26.77
C LYS A 252 23.14 16.59 25.91
N VAL A 253 23.85 16.60 24.78
CA VAL A 253 23.96 15.42 23.91
C VAL A 253 25.14 14.60 24.42
N ASP A 254 24.87 13.48 25.09
CA ASP A 254 25.91 12.49 25.40
C ASP A 254 26.33 11.80 24.08
N PRO A 255 27.57 12.05 23.57
CA PRO A 255 28.05 11.46 22.32
C PRO A 255 28.16 9.94 22.47
N GLY A 256 27.12 9.23 22.02
CA GLY A 256 27.03 7.77 22.16
C GLY A 256 25.65 7.26 22.57
N LYS A 257 24.81 8.14 23.16
CA LYS A 257 23.42 7.79 23.56
C LYS A 257 22.34 8.24 22.59
N THR A 258 22.65 9.09 21.61
CA THR A 258 21.64 9.52 20.62
C THR A 258 21.23 8.34 19.75
N PRO A 259 19.94 8.13 19.46
CA PRO A 259 19.52 7.02 18.61
C PRO A 259 20.08 7.16 17.18
N GLN A 260 20.35 6.03 16.52
CA GLN A 260 20.75 6.00 15.11
C GLN A 260 19.56 5.74 14.20
N MET A 261 19.51 6.36 13.03
CA MET A 261 18.43 6.14 12.06
C MET A 261 18.97 5.78 10.68
N VAL A 262 18.28 4.87 9.97
CA VAL A 262 18.46 4.64 8.53
C VAL A 262 17.10 4.62 7.84
N ILE A 263 17.01 5.27 6.69
CA ILE A 263 15.88 5.17 5.76
C ILE A 263 16.27 4.19 4.65
N VAL A 264 15.48 3.12 4.48
CA VAL A 264 15.49 2.27 3.29
C VAL A 264 14.37 2.77 2.39
N PHE A 265 14.74 3.37 1.28
CA PHE A 265 13.81 4.00 0.35
C PHE A 265 13.67 3.16 -0.91
N ASP A 266 12.44 2.73 -1.19
CA ASP A 266 12.11 2.07 -2.44
C ASP A 266 12.10 3.06 -3.59
N ASN A 267 13.00 2.85 -4.53
CA ASN A 267 13.18 3.59 -5.77
C ASN A 267 13.06 2.64 -6.96
N SER A 268 12.16 1.66 -6.86
CA SER A 268 11.83 0.73 -7.94
C SER A 268 10.70 1.26 -8.84
N ALA A 269 10.53 0.69 -10.04
CA ALA A 269 9.56 1.13 -11.05
C ALA A 269 8.11 1.09 -10.54
N SER A 270 7.77 0.14 -9.66
CA SER A 270 6.41 0.04 -9.08
C SER A 270 6.04 1.30 -8.29
N MET A 271 7.02 2.05 -7.79
CA MET A 271 6.78 3.31 -7.09
C MET A 271 6.18 4.39 -8.00
N PHE A 272 6.25 4.25 -9.33
CA PHE A 272 5.53 5.16 -10.22
C PHE A 272 4.01 4.95 -10.21
N LEU A 273 3.52 3.78 -9.78
CA LEU A 273 2.10 3.47 -9.82
C LEU A 273 1.27 4.41 -8.95
N THR A 274 0.11 4.75 -9.47
CA THR A 274 -0.87 5.61 -8.82
C THR A 274 -1.50 4.91 -7.61
N LEU A 275 -1.88 5.70 -6.62
CA LEU A 275 -2.68 5.29 -5.46
C LEU A 275 -4.17 5.55 -5.69
N ALA A 276 -4.54 6.12 -6.84
CA ALA A 276 -5.93 6.40 -7.20
C ALA A 276 -6.65 5.18 -7.81
N GLU A 277 -5.94 4.08 -8.03
CA GLU A 277 -6.47 2.86 -8.61
C GLU A 277 -6.56 1.73 -7.60
N SER A 278 -7.49 0.80 -7.84
CA SER A 278 -7.60 -0.41 -7.02
C SER A 278 -6.36 -1.31 -7.21
N PRO A 279 -6.00 -2.13 -6.20
CA PRO A 279 -4.93 -3.12 -6.36
C PRO A 279 -5.17 -4.07 -7.53
N GLN A 280 -6.43 -4.39 -7.85
CA GLN A 280 -6.77 -5.25 -8.98
C GLN A 280 -6.50 -4.55 -10.31
N THR A 281 -6.93 -3.29 -10.48
CA THR A 281 -6.64 -2.50 -11.68
C THR A 281 -5.13 -2.41 -11.95
N ILE A 282 -4.35 -2.19 -10.88
CA ILE A 282 -2.89 -2.14 -10.97
C ILE A 282 -2.32 -3.49 -11.42
N LYS A 283 -2.78 -4.60 -10.84
CA LYS A 283 -2.36 -5.95 -11.24
C LYS A 283 -2.72 -6.26 -12.69
N ASP A 284 -3.94 -5.95 -13.12
CA ASP A 284 -4.40 -6.18 -14.49
C ASP A 284 -3.55 -5.37 -15.49
N PHE A 285 -3.25 -4.11 -15.16
CA PHE A 285 -2.34 -3.28 -15.95
C PHE A 285 -0.94 -3.88 -16.03
N GLN A 286 -0.36 -4.30 -14.91
CA GLN A 286 0.98 -4.90 -14.87
C GLN A 286 1.03 -6.21 -15.68
N GLN A 287 0.01 -7.07 -15.56
CA GLN A 287 -0.08 -8.31 -16.31
C GLN A 287 -0.17 -8.05 -17.82
N ARG A 288 -1.00 -7.07 -18.24
CA ARG A 288 -1.07 -6.67 -19.65
C ARG A 288 0.25 -6.10 -20.15
N TRP A 289 0.90 -5.24 -19.36
CA TRP A 289 2.21 -4.70 -19.70
C TRP A 289 3.21 -5.83 -19.96
N THR A 290 3.33 -6.80 -19.04
CA THR A 290 4.24 -7.94 -19.20
C THR A 290 3.90 -8.82 -20.41
N ASN A 291 2.62 -9.07 -20.68
CA ASN A 291 2.22 -10.06 -21.69
C ASN A 291 2.08 -9.48 -23.11
N TYR A 292 1.63 -8.23 -23.23
CA TYR A 292 1.21 -7.64 -24.51
C TYR A 292 1.80 -6.25 -24.75
N GLY A 293 2.42 -5.63 -23.74
CA GLY A 293 2.78 -4.22 -23.76
C GLY A 293 1.59 -3.30 -23.49
N VAL A 294 1.88 -2.02 -23.28
CA VAL A 294 0.90 -0.95 -23.01
C VAL A 294 1.32 0.32 -23.72
N THR A 295 0.35 1.20 -24.00
CA THR A 295 0.61 2.50 -24.61
C THR A 295 1.17 3.51 -23.61
N GLU A 296 1.87 4.54 -24.09
CA GLU A 296 2.39 5.61 -23.22
C GLU A 296 1.26 6.38 -22.51
N ALA A 297 0.07 6.47 -23.12
CA ALA A 297 -1.11 7.07 -22.49
C ALA A 297 -1.58 6.25 -21.27
N GLU A 298 -1.58 4.92 -21.37
CA GLU A 298 -1.90 4.03 -20.24
C GLU A 298 -0.83 4.11 -19.15
N ILE A 299 0.46 4.17 -19.52
CA ILE A 299 1.55 4.36 -18.56
C ILE A 299 1.36 5.68 -17.81
N ASN A 300 1.12 6.78 -18.52
CA ASN A 300 0.89 8.10 -17.92
C ASN A 300 -0.34 8.12 -17.03
N TYR A 301 -1.42 7.46 -17.44
CA TYR A 301 -2.61 7.28 -16.62
C TYR A 301 -2.29 6.53 -15.33
N MET A 302 -1.56 5.42 -15.41
CA MET A 302 -1.21 4.62 -14.24
C MET A 302 -0.13 5.26 -13.38
N TYR A 303 0.63 6.23 -13.89
CA TYR A 303 1.69 6.94 -13.17
C TYR A 303 1.25 8.29 -12.58
N ARG A 304 -0.02 8.67 -12.81
CA ARG A 304 -0.57 9.94 -12.37
C ARG A 304 -0.57 10.10 -10.84
N SER A 305 -0.56 11.35 -10.41
CA SER A 305 -0.70 11.68 -8.99
C SER A 305 -2.11 11.41 -8.45
N PRO A 306 -2.26 11.06 -7.16
CA PRO A 306 -1.16 10.74 -6.24
C PRO A 306 -0.52 9.39 -6.60
N ASN A 307 0.80 9.32 -6.67
CA ASN A 307 1.54 8.07 -6.89
C ASN A 307 2.43 7.72 -5.69
N ARG A 308 2.85 6.46 -5.64
CA ARG A 308 3.59 5.88 -4.51
C ARG A 308 4.90 6.63 -4.24
N LEU A 309 5.66 6.97 -5.29
CA LEU A 309 6.93 7.71 -5.23
C LEU A 309 6.73 9.11 -4.63
N GLY A 310 5.72 9.85 -5.09
CA GLY A 310 5.40 11.18 -4.57
C GLY A 310 5.03 11.15 -3.09
N VAL A 311 4.26 10.14 -2.66
CA VAL A 311 3.92 9.93 -1.25
C VAL A 311 5.14 9.55 -0.43
N ALA A 312 5.99 8.64 -0.92
CA ALA A 312 7.23 8.24 -0.26
C ALA A 312 8.19 9.42 -0.06
N LYS A 313 8.39 10.27 -1.08
CA LYS A 313 9.22 11.48 -1.00
C LYS A 313 8.71 12.45 0.07
N LYS A 314 7.40 12.71 0.08
CA LYS A 314 6.75 13.55 1.10
C LYS A 314 6.93 12.95 2.49
N ALA A 315 6.82 11.63 2.61
CA ALA A 315 7.01 10.93 3.88
C ALA A 315 8.42 11.11 4.44
N SER A 316 9.43 10.80 3.63
CA SER A 316 10.82 11.00 3.96
C SER A 316 11.12 12.45 4.36
N ALA A 317 10.61 13.43 3.60
CA ALA A 317 10.83 14.84 3.91
C ALA A 317 10.25 15.24 5.28
N SER A 318 9.03 14.78 5.60
CA SER A 318 8.40 15.03 6.90
C SER A 318 9.20 14.42 8.05
N ILE A 319 9.73 13.20 7.87
CA ILE A 319 10.56 12.53 8.88
C ILE A 319 11.85 13.29 9.13
N ILE A 320 12.55 13.68 8.06
CA ILE A 320 13.81 14.42 8.14
C ILE A 320 13.62 15.79 8.84
N ASN A 321 12.45 16.41 8.66
CA ASN A 321 12.14 17.68 9.31
C ASN A 321 11.79 17.53 10.79
N ASN A 322 11.15 16.44 11.20
CA ASN A 322 10.63 16.26 12.56
C ASN A 322 11.57 15.52 13.51
N ILE A 323 12.53 14.75 13.00
CA ILE A 323 13.48 14.03 13.84
C ILE A 323 14.43 14.98 14.59
N SER A 324 14.77 14.61 15.84
CA SER A 324 15.69 15.38 16.70
C SER A 324 16.92 15.86 15.92
N PRO A 325 17.30 17.15 16.03
CA PRO A 325 18.39 17.74 15.25
C PRO A 325 19.69 16.95 15.39
N ASN A 326 19.94 16.26 16.50
CA ASN A 326 21.21 15.60 16.80
C ASN A 326 21.32 14.15 16.26
N VAL A 327 20.32 13.68 15.50
CA VAL A 327 20.33 12.34 14.90
C VAL A 327 20.87 12.40 13.47
N GLU A 328 21.90 11.60 13.21
CA GLU A 328 22.37 11.30 11.86
C GLU A 328 21.45 10.29 11.16
N ILE A 329 21.22 10.51 9.87
CA ILE A 329 20.30 9.69 9.07
C ILE A 329 21.11 8.98 7.98
N GLY A 330 21.12 7.65 8.00
CA GLY A 330 21.59 6.83 6.90
C GLY A 330 20.55 6.69 5.80
N LEU A 331 20.99 6.47 4.56
CA LEU A 331 20.10 6.24 3.42
C LEU A 331 20.55 5.01 2.62
N VAL A 332 19.61 4.12 2.34
CA VAL A 332 19.76 2.98 1.43
C VAL A 332 18.66 3.08 0.38
N SER A 333 19.00 2.88 -0.89
CA SER A 333 18.05 2.90 -2.01
C SER A 333 17.84 1.50 -2.57
N LEU A 334 16.59 1.10 -2.76
CA LEU A 334 16.20 -0.11 -3.49
C LEU A 334 15.88 0.32 -4.92
N TYR A 335 16.72 -0.02 -5.89
CA TYR A 335 16.53 0.49 -7.27
C TYR A 335 16.62 -0.61 -8.32
N ARG A 336 17.61 -1.50 -8.18
CA ARG A 336 17.89 -2.59 -9.13
C ARG A 336 18.35 -3.84 -8.41
N CYS A 337 18.10 -5.00 -9.00
CA CYS A 337 18.69 -6.27 -8.54
C CYS A 337 20.18 -6.37 -8.96
N PRO A 338 21.00 -7.20 -8.28
CA PRO A 338 20.65 -8.09 -7.16
C PRO A 338 20.73 -7.42 -5.77
N ALA A 339 21.27 -6.21 -5.68
CA ALA A 339 21.59 -5.59 -4.40
C ALA A 339 21.17 -4.12 -4.33
N ALA A 340 20.76 -3.70 -3.13
CA ALA A 340 20.48 -2.31 -2.80
C ALA A 340 21.76 -1.45 -2.83
N THR A 341 21.59 -0.13 -2.84
CA THR A 341 22.71 0.82 -2.83
C THR A 341 22.72 1.64 -1.55
N ARG A 342 23.78 1.52 -0.75
CA ARG A 342 24.04 2.43 0.38
C ARG A 342 24.46 3.81 -0.15
N LEU A 343 23.68 4.84 0.17
CA LEU A 343 23.93 6.22 -0.25
C LEU A 343 24.67 7.06 0.81
N GLY A 344 24.97 6.48 1.96
CA GLY A 344 25.80 7.09 3.01
C GLY A 344 25.00 7.58 4.22
N ARG A 345 25.66 8.38 5.05
CA ARG A 345 25.09 9.03 6.25
C ARG A 345 25.07 10.53 6.08
N TYR A 346 24.03 11.15 6.62
CA TYR A 346 23.81 12.58 6.56
C TYR A 346 23.74 13.12 7.97
N SER A 347 24.70 13.98 8.30
CA SER A 347 24.74 14.68 9.57
C SER A 347 23.61 15.72 9.67
N PRO A 348 23.34 16.27 10.86
CA PRO A 348 22.32 17.30 11.06
C PRO A 348 22.40 18.46 10.07
N GLY A 349 23.61 18.97 9.81
CA GLY A 349 23.85 20.06 8.85
C GLY A 349 23.66 19.66 7.38
N LYS A 350 23.51 18.37 7.06
CA LYS A 350 23.33 17.86 5.69
C LYS A 350 21.90 17.41 5.40
N ARG A 351 20.92 17.76 6.26
CA ARG A 351 19.49 17.44 6.04
C ARG A 351 18.93 17.97 4.72
N SER A 352 19.32 19.16 4.30
CA SER A 352 18.87 19.72 3.01
C SER A 352 19.40 18.90 1.83
N ALA A 353 20.67 18.45 1.91
CA ALA A 353 21.25 17.56 0.90
C ALA A 353 20.57 16.18 0.88
N LEU A 354 20.25 15.62 2.04
CA LEU A 354 19.47 14.37 2.13
C LEU A 354 18.09 14.52 1.47
N LYS A 355 17.35 15.60 1.80
CA LYS A 355 16.04 15.88 1.19
C LYS A 355 16.16 16.04 -0.33
N ALA A 356 17.15 16.78 -0.81
CA ALA A 356 17.39 16.94 -2.23
C ALA A 356 17.70 15.60 -2.91
N LYS A 357 18.52 14.74 -2.27
CA LYS A 357 18.84 13.40 -2.78
C LYS A 357 17.61 12.53 -2.93
N ILE A 358 16.75 12.48 -1.91
CA ILE A 358 15.48 11.70 -1.97
C ILE A 358 14.52 12.32 -2.99
N ASN A 359 14.40 13.65 -3.04
CA ASN A 359 13.50 14.31 -3.99
C ASN A 359 13.91 14.07 -5.44
N GLY A 360 15.21 13.98 -5.72
CA GLY A 360 15.77 13.67 -7.03
C GLY A 360 15.74 12.19 -7.41
N MET A 361 15.28 11.28 -6.54
CA MET A 361 15.17 9.86 -6.87
C MET A 361 14.11 9.62 -7.95
N LEU A 362 14.52 8.97 -9.02
CA LEU A 362 13.68 8.57 -10.15
C LEU A 362 14.06 7.12 -10.49
N PRO A 363 13.12 6.16 -10.35
CA PRO A 363 13.34 4.78 -10.76
C PRO A 363 13.56 4.67 -12.28
N SER A 364 14.31 3.65 -12.71
CA SER A 364 14.32 3.23 -14.11
C SER A 364 13.05 2.45 -14.41
N ARG A 365 12.53 2.55 -15.64
CA ARG A 365 11.37 1.75 -16.08
C ARG A 365 11.76 0.34 -16.51
N GLU A 366 12.99 0.15 -16.98
CA GLU A 366 13.41 -1.09 -17.67
C GLU A 366 14.36 -1.97 -16.85
N ASP A 367 15.18 -1.36 -16.00
CA ASP A 367 16.19 -2.04 -15.18
C ASP A 367 15.95 -1.68 -13.72
N SER A 368 14.88 -2.27 -13.17
CA SER A 368 14.42 -1.95 -11.83
C SER A 368 13.99 -3.18 -11.03
N GLY A 369 14.22 -3.12 -9.72
CA GLY A 369 13.82 -4.13 -8.77
C GLY A 369 13.91 -3.64 -7.33
N THR A 370 13.35 -4.44 -6.43
CA THR A 370 13.21 -4.16 -5.00
C THR A 370 14.04 -5.16 -4.20
N PRO A 371 15.38 -4.99 -4.11
CA PRO A 371 16.28 -5.92 -3.40
C PRO A 371 16.20 -5.74 -1.88
N LEU A 372 15.00 -5.92 -1.32
CA LEU A 372 14.66 -5.59 0.07
C LEU A 372 15.52 -6.36 1.09
N TYR A 373 15.82 -7.63 0.85
CA TYR A 373 16.70 -8.44 1.69
C TYR A 373 18.08 -7.80 1.84
N SER A 374 18.73 -7.50 0.71
CA SER A 374 20.05 -6.86 0.74
C SER A 374 19.98 -5.44 1.30
N GLY A 375 18.89 -4.71 1.05
CA GLY A 375 18.67 -3.37 1.61
C GLY A 375 18.55 -3.39 3.12
N LEU A 376 17.82 -4.37 3.66
CA LEU A 376 17.70 -4.62 5.09
C LEU A 376 19.06 -5.00 5.70
N GLN A 377 19.85 -5.85 5.05
CA GLN A 377 21.21 -6.17 5.49
C GLN A 377 22.09 -4.91 5.55
N GLN A 378 22.09 -4.11 4.48
CA GLN A 378 22.91 -2.90 4.40
C GLN A 378 22.51 -1.86 5.44
N ALA A 379 21.21 -1.68 5.69
CA ALA A 379 20.70 -0.78 6.70
C ALA A 379 21.04 -1.25 8.13
N ALA A 380 20.86 -2.53 8.43
CA ALA A 380 21.22 -3.10 9.73
C ALA A 380 22.73 -3.01 10.02
N ALA A 381 23.57 -3.11 8.98
CA ALA A 381 25.01 -2.92 9.10
C ALA A 381 25.42 -1.46 9.33
N MET A 382 24.56 -0.47 9.03
CA MET A 382 24.85 0.94 9.29
C MET A 382 24.59 1.35 10.75
N VAL A 383 23.80 0.59 11.50
CA VAL A 383 23.45 0.92 12.88
C VAL A 383 24.02 -0.10 13.84
N ASP A 384 24.24 0.30 15.09
CA ASP A 384 24.67 -0.62 16.15
C ASP A 384 23.50 -1.51 16.57
N GLY A 385 22.45 -0.95 17.18
CA GLY A 385 21.26 -1.68 17.61
C GLY A 385 21.49 -2.72 18.70
N LYS A 386 22.70 -2.78 19.28
CA LYS A 386 23.07 -3.69 20.39
C LYS A 386 23.11 -2.92 21.70
N ASN A 387 24.00 -1.94 21.77
CA ASN A 387 24.27 -1.12 22.94
C ASN A 387 23.61 0.26 22.81
N ARG A 388 23.27 0.65 21.59
CA ARG A 388 22.67 1.94 21.24
C ARG A 388 21.34 1.74 20.54
N ASP A 389 20.34 2.55 20.90
CA ASP A 389 19.03 2.52 20.24
C ASP A 389 19.18 2.85 18.76
N ALA A 390 18.53 2.04 17.94
CA ALA A 390 18.58 2.18 16.49
C ALA A 390 17.20 1.99 15.87
N PHE A 391 16.95 2.75 14.82
CA PHE A 391 15.72 2.73 14.07
C PHE A 391 16.01 2.57 12.58
N ILE A 392 15.35 1.63 11.94
CA ILE A 392 15.29 1.57 10.48
C ILE A 392 13.86 1.88 10.07
N LEU A 393 13.71 2.74 9.09
CA LEU A 393 12.44 2.98 8.43
C LEU A 393 12.51 2.45 7.01
N ILE A 394 11.69 1.47 6.70
CA ILE A 394 11.52 0.94 5.34
C ILE A 394 10.30 1.62 4.73
N ILE A 395 10.47 2.25 3.58
CA ILE A 395 9.38 2.82 2.79
C ILE A 395 9.37 2.07 1.46
N SER A 396 8.40 1.19 1.27
CA SER A 396 8.34 0.30 0.10
C SER A 396 6.89 -0.02 -0.27
N ASP A 397 6.68 -0.35 -1.54
CA ASP A 397 5.37 -0.66 -2.10
C ASP A 397 5.13 -2.13 -2.44
N GLY A 398 6.08 -3.01 -2.16
CA GLY A 398 6.05 -4.37 -2.70
C GLY A 398 6.91 -5.41 -2.00
N GLU A 399 6.85 -6.62 -2.56
CA GLU A 399 7.65 -7.79 -2.19
C GLU A 399 9.09 -7.69 -2.72
N ASP A 400 10.01 -8.39 -2.06
CA ASP A 400 11.35 -8.59 -2.61
C ASP A 400 11.25 -9.43 -3.89
N ASN A 401 11.69 -8.86 -5.02
CA ASN A 401 11.65 -9.53 -6.32
C ASN A 401 13.03 -9.86 -6.89
N CYS A 402 14.09 -9.76 -6.08
CA CYS A 402 15.48 -9.93 -6.53
C CYS A 402 16.10 -11.30 -6.25
N LYS A 403 15.27 -12.32 -5.97
CA LYS A 403 15.71 -13.69 -5.61
C LYS A 403 16.77 -13.69 -4.50
N SER A 404 16.56 -12.88 -3.47
CA SER A 404 17.51 -12.68 -2.38
C SER A 404 16.93 -13.16 -1.04
N GLY A 405 17.01 -14.47 -0.76
CA GLY A 405 16.69 -15.05 0.55
C GLY A 405 15.28 -14.74 1.11
N ASP A 406 15.02 -15.14 2.36
CA ASP A 406 13.78 -14.82 3.05
C ASP A 406 13.95 -13.59 3.96
N VAL A 407 13.30 -12.48 3.61
CA VAL A 407 13.42 -11.20 4.32
C VAL A 407 12.95 -11.31 5.77
N CYS A 408 11.92 -12.10 6.04
CA CYS A 408 11.37 -12.28 7.37
C CYS A 408 12.31 -13.06 8.30
N SER A 409 13.00 -14.08 7.76
CA SER A 409 14.05 -14.83 8.47
C SER A 409 15.23 -13.95 8.79
N LEU A 410 15.67 -13.13 7.83
CA LEU A 410 16.72 -12.14 8.07
C LEU A 410 16.33 -11.15 9.17
N ALA A 411 15.10 -10.63 9.16
CA ALA A 411 14.63 -9.72 10.19
C ALA A 411 14.64 -10.35 11.59
N ARG A 412 14.24 -11.62 11.73
CA ARG A 412 14.32 -12.36 12.99
C ARG A 412 15.76 -12.57 13.45
N GLN A 413 16.68 -12.85 12.52
CA GLN A 413 18.11 -12.95 12.83
C GLN A 413 18.68 -11.62 13.30
N ILE A 414 18.36 -10.52 12.60
CA ILE A 414 18.76 -9.17 12.97
C ILE A 414 18.24 -8.81 14.36
N SER A 415 16.97 -9.12 14.67
CA SER A 415 16.39 -8.85 15.99
C SER A 415 17.18 -9.53 17.12
N LYS A 416 17.58 -10.80 16.94
CA LYS A 416 18.41 -11.53 17.91
C LYS A 416 19.79 -10.90 18.07
N GLN A 417 20.39 -10.45 16.97
CA GLN A 417 21.73 -9.86 16.98
C GLN A 417 21.75 -8.41 17.46
N LYS A 418 20.63 -7.68 17.32
CA LYS A 418 20.49 -6.24 17.59
C LYS A 418 19.18 -5.99 18.36
N PRO A 419 19.12 -6.33 19.66
CA PRO A 419 17.88 -6.28 20.45
C PRO A 419 17.31 -4.86 20.66
N ARG A 420 18.14 -3.82 20.50
CA ARG A 420 17.74 -2.40 20.59
C ARG A 420 17.39 -1.78 19.23
N LEU A 421 17.41 -2.58 18.15
CA LEU A 421 16.99 -2.14 16.82
C LEU A 421 15.49 -2.36 16.65
N ARG A 422 14.76 -1.28 16.33
CA ARG A 422 13.35 -1.34 15.89
C ARG A 422 13.25 -0.99 14.41
N ILE A 423 12.52 -1.79 13.64
CA ILE A 423 12.31 -1.55 12.21
C ILE A 423 10.85 -1.20 11.98
N ASN A 424 10.59 0.00 11.48
CA ASN A 424 9.26 0.44 11.10
C ASN A 424 9.10 0.33 9.59
N VAL A 425 7.90 0.00 9.14
CA VAL A 425 7.58 -0.21 7.72
C VAL A 425 6.43 0.69 7.32
N VAL A 426 6.61 1.45 6.24
CA VAL A 426 5.56 2.17 5.53
C VAL A 426 5.24 1.37 4.27
N ASP A 427 4.15 0.62 4.32
CA ASP A 427 3.60 -0.19 3.24
C ASP A 427 2.74 0.70 2.33
N ILE A 428 3.31 1.12 1.21
CA ILE A 428 2.66 2.01 0.25
C ILE A 428 2.01 1.16 -0.84
N GLY A 429 0.69 0.95 -0.78
CA GLY A 429 -0.03 0.14 -1.78
C GLY A 429 -0.51 -1.22 -1.25
N GLY A 430 -0.18 -1.57 -0.02
CA GLY A 430 -0.86 -2.63 0.74
C GLY A 430 -0.41 -4.04 0.39
N ALA A 431 0.82 -4.20 -0.10
CA ALA A 431 1.39 -5.50 -0.48
C ALA A 431 1.68 -6.38 0.75
N LYS A 432 1.80 -5.80 1.95
CA LYS A 432 2.08 -6.46 3.24
C LYS A 432 3.38 -7.27 3.33
N ALA A 433 4.16 -7.33 2.26
CA ALA A 433 5.39 -8.10 2.15
C ALA A 433 6.42 -7.86 3.25
N ALA A 434 6.66 -6.58 3.54
CA ALA A 434 7.67 -6.15 4.50
C ALA A 434 7.14 -6.16 5.96
N ASN A 435 5.86 -6.46 6.19
CA ASN A 435 5.21 -6.28 7.49
C ASN A 435 5.81 -7.18 8.58
N CYS A 436 6.26 -8.38 8.19
CA CYS A 436 6.93 -9.31 9.09
C CYS A 436 8.21 -8.71 9.72
N ILE A 437 8.88 -7.78 9.02
CA ILE A 437 10.14 -7.16 9.47
C ILE A 437 9.86 -6.30 10.71
N ALA A 438 8.76 -5.55 10.68
CA ALA A 438 8.33 -4.75 11.81
C ALA A 438 7.95 -5.62 12.99
N THR A 439 7.13 -6.65 12.78
CA THR A 439 6.75 -7.60 13.84
C THR A 439 7.96 -8.29 14.46
N ALA A 440 8.90 -8.78 13.64
CA ALA A 440 10.09 -9.49 14.09
C ALA A 440 11.01 -8.63 14.97
N THR A 441 11.01 -7.31 14.77
CA THR A 441 11.87 -6.38 15.52
C THR A 441 11.10 -5.57 16.56
N GLY A 442 9.80 -5.82 16.74
CA GLY A 442 8.92 -5.05 17.62
C GLY A 442 8.74 -3.59 17.18
N GLY A 443 8.89 -3.30 15.89
CA GLY A 443 8.50 -2.04 15.28
C GLY A 443 7.04 -2.05 14.82
N LYS A 444 6.66 -1.06 14.01
CA LYS A 444 5.27 -0.85 13.56
C LYS A 444 5.14 -0.83 12.04
N VAL A 445 3.98 -1.27 11.56
CA VAL A 445 3.57 -1.19 10.16
C VAL A 445 2.59 -0.04 9.99
N PHE A 446 2.76 0.70 8.91
CA PHE A 446 1.96 1.86 8.53
C PHE A 446 1.48 1.67 7.08
N THR A 447 0.17 1.67 6.83
CA THR A 447 -0.41 1.46 5.49
C THR A 447 -0.77 2.78 4.79
N GLY A 448 -0.15 3.05 3.65
CA GLY A 448 -0.14 4.37 2.99
C GLY A 448 -1.25 4.65 1.97
N ASN A 449 -2.45 4.06 2.11
CA ASN A 449 -3.54 4.22 1.14
C ASN A 449 -4.27 5.58 1.17
N ASN A 450 -3.92 6.49 2.10
CA ASN A 450 -4.49 7.84 2.18
C ASN A 450 -3.43 8.86 2.64
N GLN A 451 -3.30 10.00 1.94
CA GLN A 451 -2.31 11.05 2.22
C GLN A 451 -2.39 11.60 3.66
N LYS A 452 -3.59 11.73 4.25
CA LYS A 452 -3.76 12.17 5.65
C LYS A 452 -3.32 11.10 6.64
N GLN A 453 -3.59 9.84 6.32
CA GLN A 453 -3.14 8.70 7.11
C GLN A 453 -1.61 8.61 7.05
N VAL A 454 -0.99 8.79 5.88
CA VAL A 454 0.46 8.84 5.72
C VAL A 454 1.09 9.91 6.62
N ALA A 455 0.57 11.14 6.61
CA ALA A 455 1.05 12.21 7.50
C ALA A 455 0.95 11.85 9.00
N SER A 456 -0.18 11.28 9.44
CA SER A 456 -0.37 10.84 10.82
C SER A 456 0.55 9.67 11.19
N MET A 457 0.71 8.70 10.30
CA MET A 457 1.59 7.55 10.45
C MET A 457 3.05 7.97 10.57
N ILE A 458 3.49 8.94 9.78
CA ILE A 458 4.82 9.53 9.87
C ILE A 458 5.06 10.12 11.26
N ASN A 459 4.13 10.93 11.78
CA ASN A 459 4.28 11.52 13.10
C ASN A 459 4.39 10.44 14.20
N GLN A 460 3.66 9.33 14.06
CA GLN A 460 3.75 8.20 15.00
C GLN A 460 5.06 7.42 14.87
N ALA A 461 5.59 7.25 13.66
CA ALA A 461 6.87 6.58 13.41
C ALA A 461 8.06 7.38 13.96
N VAL A 462 7.95 8.72 13.95
CA VAL A 462 9.02 9.64 14.36
C VAL A 462 8.94 10.00 15.85
N LYS A 463 7.77 9.87 16.50
CA LYS A 463 7.57 10.21 17.93
C LYS A 463 8.62 9.62 18.90
N PRO A 464 9.07 8.36 18.78
CA PRO A 464 10.13 7.83 19.64
C PRO A 464 11.50 8.53 19.46
N MET A 465 11.67 9.28 18.38
CA MET A 465 12.90 9.97 18.00
C MET A 465 12.82 11.50 18.23
N THR A 466 11.69 12.01 18.74
CA THR A 466 11.48 13.44 19.01
C THR A 466 11.62 13.76 20.49
N LYS A 467 12.70 14.48 20.81
CA LYS A 467 12.99 15.24 22.05
C LYS A 467 13.07 14.44 23.37
N VAL A 468 14.29 14.26 23.86
CA VAL A 468 14.59 14.40 25.29
C VAL A 468 15.21 15.79 25.44
N ASN A 469 14.42 16.77 25.83
CA ASN A 469 14.93 18.05 26.30
C ASN A 469 14.84 18.00 27.83
N GLU A 470 15.96 17.75 28.51
CA GLU A 470 16.05 18.04 29.94
C GLU A 470 16.31 19.54 30.07
N CYS A 471 15.38 20.25 30.70
CA CYS A 471 15.52 21.66 31.05
C CYS A 471 15.70 21.74 32.56
N GLU A 472 16.86 22.22 33.02
CA GLU A 472 17.10 22.56 34.43
C GLU A 472 16.42 23.90 34.80
#